data_AF-A0A954I062-F1
#
_entry.id   AF-A0A954I062-F1
#
_cell.length_a   1.000
_cell.length_b   1.000
_cell.length_c   1.000
_cell.angle_alpha   90.00
_cell.angle_beta   90.00
_cell.angle_gamma   90.00
#
_symmetry.space_group_name_H-M   'P 1'
#
loop_
_entity.id
_entity.type
_entity.pdbx_description
1 polymer ?
#
loop_
_entity_poly.entity_id
_entity_poly.type
_entity_poly.pdbx_seq_one_letter_code
_entity_poly.pdbx_strand_id
1 'polypeptide(L)'
;MRFTLVIAVFAASCLVAEDDREAPWRRLFDSIASEYQLLRDTEPDNASRLQLVPDPVYVWGRPQQQGSTYGAVYVWTHEGTAEAVACIWRYVNPSGMRAIVHETHSLSPVKIYSEGEFDTWRPRAGVNRRPIPEFNGQAAPIPAVTPAARLQQMRAIGRNFELNSVSESGDRTQLRLLPQPFHRSQSSDPAILDGALFAFVCSVGTDPEAFLQLTAVQTADGPQWHWSLARFSHHNLYASYANHDVWSAERDADNPITHNADHTYWMIHQSFTPSLLETPSTQQQDSTTEE
;
A
#
# COMPACT_ATOMS: atom_id res chain seq x y z
N MET A 1 19.71 22.03 -67.40
CA MET A 1 19.70 21.90 -65.92
C MET A 1 18.41 21.21 -65.51
N ARG A 2 18.49 19.95 -65.05
CA ARG A 2 17.34 19.19 -64.53
C ARG A 2 17.23 19.45 -63.03
N PHE A 3 16.11 20.00 -62.57
CA PHE A 3 15.81 20.13 -61.14
C PHE A 3 15.22 18.81 -60.64
N THR A 4 15.94 18.14 -59.75
CA THR A 4 15.44 16.98 -59.00
C THR A 4 14.62 17.49 -57.82
N LEU A 5 13.30 17.27 -57.86
CA LEU A 5 12.40 17.52 -56.75
C LEU A 5 12.58 16.42 -55.71
N VAL A 6 13.17 16.75 -54.56
CA VAL A 6 13.24 15.86 -53.40
C VAL A 6 11.94 16.01 -52.62
N ILE A 7 11.07 15.01 -52.70
CA ILE A 7 9.87 14.92 -51.87
C ILE A 7 10.32 14.41 -50.49
N ALA A 8 10.33 15.30 -49.50
CA ALA A 8 10.51 14.92 -48.11
C ALA A 8 9.22 14.23 -47.63
N VAL A 9 9.28 12.91 -47.45
CA VAL A 9 8.23 12.16 -46.76
C VAL A 9 8.39 12.43 -45.27
N PHE A 10 7.59 13.34 -44.73
CA PHE A 10 7.39 13.43 -43.29
C PHE A 10 6.59 12.20 -42.86
N ALA A 11 7.26 11.23 -42.24
CA ALA A 11 6.58 10.22 -41.44
C ALA A 11 5.90 10.96 -40.28
N ALA A 12 4.60 11.19 -40.41
CA ALA A 12 3.77 11.56 -39.28
C ALA A 12 3.78 10.36 -38.34
N SER A 13 4.59 10.41 -37.29
CA SER A 13 4.44 9.51 -36.15
C SER A 13 3.03 9.73 -35.62
N CYS A 14 2.12 8.79 -35.92
CA CYS A 14 0.86 8.65 -35.20
C CYS A 14 1.21 8.35 -33.74
N LEU A 15 1.45 9.38 -32.94
CA LEU A 15 1.24 9.31 -31.51
C LEU A 15 -0.26 9.09 -31.35
N VAL A 16 -0.66 7.83 -31.20
CA VAL A 16 -2.00 7.48 -30.75
C VAL A 16 -2.24 8.33 -29.50
N ALA A 17 -3.31 9.11 -29.48
CA ALA A 17 -3.69 9.87 -28.31
C ALA A 17 -3.95 8.86 -27.19
N GLU A 18 -2.99 8.73 -26.27
CA GLU A 18 -3.06 7.77 -25.18
C GLU A 18 -4.21 8.14 -24.24
N ASP A 19 -4.89 7.11 -23.74
CA ASP A 19 -6.01 7.29 -22.82
C ASP A 19 -5.50 7.61 -21.41
N ASP A 20 -5.42 8.92 -21.10
CA ASP A 20 -5.06 9.42 -19.78
C ASP A 20 -6.24 9.48 -18.80
N ARG A 21 -7.39 8.86 -19.13
CA ARG A 21 -8.51 8.72 -18.19
C ARG A 21 -8.16 7.76 -17.06
N GLU A 22 -8.68 8.01 -15.87
CA GLU A 22 -8.40 7.19 -14.67
C GLU A 22 -8.93 5.75 -14.78
N ALA A 23 -10.03 5.54 -15.51
CA ALA A 23 -10.71 4.25 -15.56
C ALA A 23 -9.90 3.09 -16.21
N PRO A 24 -9.25 3.26 -17.39
CA PRO A 24 -8.33 2.26 -17.92
C PRO A 24 -7.19 1.90 -16.98
N TRP A 25 -6.53 2.90 -16.40
CA TRP A 25 -5.46 2.69 -15.43
C TRP A 25 -5.94 1.93 -14.21
N ARG A 26 -7.15 2.26 -13.74
CA ARG A 26 -7.76 1.55 -12.63
C ARG A 26 -7.98 0.06 -12.93
N ARG A 27 -8.53 -0.28 -14.09
CA ARG A 27 -8.72 -1.68 -14.50
C ARG A 27 -7.40 -2.44 -14.60
N LEU A 28 -6.35 -1.78 -15.11
CA LEU A 28 -5.01 -2.35 -15.16
C LEU A 28 -4.48 -2.64 -13.75
N PHE A 29 -4.62 -1.70 -12.81
CA PHE A 29 -4.18 -1.91 -11.42
C PHE A 29 -4.98 -3.02 -10.73
N ASP A 30 -6.28 -3.11 -10.97
CA ASP A 30 -7.14 -4.19 -10.43
C ASP A 30 -6.67 -5.56 -10.98
N SER A 31 -6.35 -5.65 -12.27
CA SER A 31 -5.79 -6.85 -12.90
C SER A 31 -4.46 -7.24 -12.24
N ILE A 32 -3.52 -6.31 -12.12
CA ILE A 32 -2.21 -6.54 -11.51
C ILE A 32 -2.35 -6.99 -10.05
N ALA A 33 -3.22 -6.33 -9.26
CA ALA A 33 -3.45 -6.72 -7.88
C ALA A 33 -3.98 -8.16 -7.78
N SER A 34 -4.83 -8.59 -8.70
CA SER A 34 -5.38 -9.95 -8.72
C SER A 34 -4.35 -11.04 -9.06
N GLU A 35 -3.22 -10.67 -9.68
CA GLU A 35 -2.14 -11.60 -10.03
C GLU A 35 -1.24 -11.94 -8.83
N TYR A 36 -1.24 -11.12 -7.77
CA TYR A 36 -0.49 -11.43 -6.54
C TYR A 36 -1.07 -12.63 -5.83
N GLN A 37 -0.26 -13.68 -5.71
CA GLN A 37 -0.55 -14.86 -4.90
C GLN A 37 0.32 -14.83 -3.66
N LEU A 38 -0.23 -14.33 -2.56
CA LEU A 38 0.48 -14.18 -1.29
C LEU A 38 0.11 -15.31 -0.34
N LEU A 39 1.10 -15.93 0.28
CA LEU A 39 0.92 -17.06 1.21
C LEU A 39 1.71 -16.85 2.50
N ARG A 40 1.16 -17.29 3.64
CA ARG A 40 1.88 -17.44 4.92
C ARG A 40 2.80 -18.67 4.88
N ASP A 41 4.03 -18.51 5.35
CA ASP A 41 5.06 -19.56 5.38
C ASP A 41 4.82 -20.61 6.49
N THR A 42 3.85 -20.39 7.39
CA THR A 42 3.61 -21.21 8.58
C THR A 42 2.42 -22.16 8.46
N GLU A 43 1.71 -22.15 7.34
CA GLU A 43 0.43 -22.85 7.15
C GLU A 43 0.42 -23.70 5.87
N PRO A 44 -0.38 -24.78 5.80
CA PRO A 44 -0.53 -25.55 4.57
C PRO A 44 -1.15 -24.71 3.44
N ASP A 45 -0.75 -24.97 2.20
CA ASP A 45 -0.94 -24.12 1.00
C ASP A 45 -2.33 -23.47 0.81
N ASN A 46 -3.42 -24.16 1.17
CA ASN A 46 -4.77 -23.60 1.02
C ASN A 46 -5.19 -22.69 2.19
N ALA A 47 -4.71 -22.95 3.41
CA ALA A 47 -5.00 -22.12 4.57
C ALA A 47 -4.09 -20.87 4.62
N SER A 48 -2.89 -20.99 4.05
CA SER A 48 -1.90 -19.91 4.05
C SER A 48 -2.21 -18.77 3.08
N ARG A 49 -3.08 -18.97 2.09
CA ARG A 49 -3.34 -17.98 1.03
C ARG A 49 -4.10 -16.76 1.55
N LEU A 50 -3.53 -15.58 1.35
CA LEU A 50 -4.19 -14.31 1.65
C LEU A 50 -5.22 -13.98 0.55
N GLN A 51 -6.35 -13.40 0.95
CA GLN A 51 -7.45 -12.99 0.09
C GLN A 51 -7.37 -11.49 -0.22
N LEU A 52 -7.34 -11.14 -1.50
CA LEU A 52 -7.44 -9.77 -1.96
C LEU A 52 -8.83 -9.19 -1.61
N VAL A 53 -8.86 -7.99 -1.01
CA VAL A 53 -10.09 -7.21 -0.87
C VAL A 53 -10.55 -6.81 -2.29
N PRO A 54 -11.81 -7.09 -2.70
CA PRO A 54 -12.22 -7.01 -4.11
C PRO A 54 -11.99 -5.65 -4.78
N ASP A 55 -12.21 -4.57 -4.05
CA ASP A 55 -11.94 -3.21 -4.48
C ASP A 55 -10.69 -2.68 -3.75
N PRO A 56 -9.87 -1.83 -4.38
CA PRO A 56 -8.87 -1.08 -3.66
C PRO A 56 -9.54 -0.22 -2.61
N VAL A 57 -8.86 -0.19 -1.47
CA VAL A 57 -9.29 0.50 -0.27
C VAL A 57 -9.11 2.01 -0.36
N TYR A 58 -8.33 2.48 -1.35
CA TYR A 58 -8.12 3.89 -1.59
C TYR A 58 -7.64 4.15 -3.03
N VAL A 59 -8.01 5.31 -3.58
CA VAL A 59 -7.53 5.81 -4.88
C VAL A 59 -7.09 7.26 -4.69
N TRP A 60 -5.98 7.63 -5.33
CA TRP A 60 -5.43 8.96 -5.22
C TRP A 60 -4.87 9.46 -6.55
N GLY A 61 -4.79 10.77 -6.67
CA GLY A 61 -4.18 11.46 -7.79
C GLY A 61 -3.39 12.67 -7.34
N ARG A 62 -2.25 12.92 -7.97
CA ARG A 62 -1.49 14.17 -7.85
C ARG A 62 -1.40 14.81 -9.23
N PRO A 63 -1.96 16.02 -9.44
CA PRO A 63 -1.74 16.73 -10.69
C PRO A 63 -0.25 17.08 -10.82
N GLN A 64 0.38 16.70 -11.93
CA GLN A 64 1.72 17.20 -12.29
C GLN A 64 1.69 17.84 -13.67
N GLN A 65 2.66 18.72 -13.95
CA GLN A 65 2.76 19.40 -15.25
C GLN A 65 2.93 18.43 -16.43
N GLN A 66 3.48 17.23 -16.20
CA GLN A 66 3.77 16.21 -17.22
C GLN A 66 2.80 15.01 -17.17
N GLY A 67 1.63 15.20 -16.58
CA GLY A 67 0.60 14.16 -16.40
C GLY A 67 0.34 13.87 -14.92
N SER A 68 -0.91 13.58 -14.56
CA SER A 68 -1.24 13.23 -13.17
C SER A 68 -0.58 11.91 -12.77
N THR A 69 0.03 11.86 -11.59
CA THR A 69 0.25 10.58 -10.91
C THR A 69 -1.10 10.09 -10.44
N TYR A 70 -1.41 8.83 -10.71
CA TYR A 70 -2.66 8.20 -10.33
C TYR A 70 -2.34 6.82 -9.80
N GLY A 71 -2.89 6.48 -8.64
CA GLY A 71 -2.60 5.22 -7.95
C GLY A 71 -3.78 4.70 -7.16
N ALA A 72 -3.73 3.41 -6.86
CA ALA A 72 -4.71 2.70 -6.06
C ALA A 72 -4.01 1.83 -5.00
N VAL A 73 -4.67 1.68 -3.85
CA VAL A 73 -4.16 0.93 -2.71
C VAL A 73 -4.98 -0.34 -2.54
N TYR A 74 -4.31 -1.49 -2.50
CA TYR A 74 -4.90 -2.81 -2.37
C TYR A 74 -4.47 -3.45 -1.05
N VAL A 75 -5.34 -4.28 -0.49
CA VAL A 75 -5.09 -4.98 0.78
C VAL A 75 -5.38 -6.46 0.59
N TRP A 76 -4.50 -7.30 1.10
CA TRP A 76 -4.71 -8.74 1.21
C TRP A 76 -4.88 -9.10 2.68
N THR A 77 -5.80 -10.03 2.95
CA THR A 77 -6.20 -10.41 4.29
C THR A 77 -6.06 -11.91 4.50
N HIS A 78 -5.77 -12.33 5.74
CA HIS A 78 -6.01 -13.71 6.18
C HIS A 78 -7.06 -13.65 7.27
N GLU A 79 -8.07 -14.50 7.16
CA GLU A 79 -9.18 -14.53 8.12
C GLU A 79 -9.79 -13.14 8.37
N GLY A 80 -9.79 -12.24 7.36
CA GLY A 80 -10.31 -10.87 7.47
C GLY A 80 -9.39 -9.85 8.15
N THR A 81 -8.16 -10.23 8.52
CA THR A 81 -7.13 -9.32 9.04
C THR A 81 -6.17 -8.90 7.95
N ALA A 82 -5.93 -7.59 7.77
CA ALA A 82 -4.95 -7.07 6.81
C ALA A 82 -3.52 -7.58 7.11
N GLU A 83 -2.89 -8.17 6.10
CA GLU A 83 -1.56 -8.78 6.22
C GLU A 83 -0.61 -8.46 5.08
N ALA A 84 -1.10 -7.89 3.98
CA ALA A 84 -0.27 -7.18 3.04
C ALA A 84 -1.03 -5.98 2.49
N VAL A 85 -0.28 -4.97 2.07
CA VAL A 85 -0.80 -3.79 1.42
C VAL A 85 0.09 -3.46 0.24
N ALA A 86 -0.49 -2.99 -0.86
CA ALA A 86 0.25 -2.48 -2.00
C ALA A 86 -0.33 -1.17 -2.47
N CYS A 87 0.53 -0.26 -2.92
CA CYS A 87 0.16 0.89 -3.74
C CYS A 87 0.67 0.60 -5.15
N ILE A 88 -0.24 0.63 -6.13
CA ILE A 88 0.09 0.46 -7.55
C ILE A 88 -0.25 1.77 -8.24
N TRP A 89 0.73 2.37 -8.93
CA TRP A 89 0.51 3.66 -9.59
C TRP A 89 1.28 3.79 -10.90
N ARG A 90 0.81 4.73 -11.70
CA ARG A 90 1.52 5.19 -12.89
C ARG A 90 2.58 6.20 -12.50
N TYR A 91 3.83 5.89 -12.79
CA TYR A 91 4.95 6.83 -12.73
C TYR A 91 5.26 7.36 -14.13
N VAL A 92 5.54 8.67 -14.22
CA VAL A 92 6.03 9.32 -15.43
C VAL A 92 7.31 10.05 -15.05
N ASN A 93 8.42 9.71 -15.70
CA ASN A 93 9.70 10.37 -15.43
C ASN A 93 9.81 11.70 -16.21
N PRO A 94 10.84 12.52 -15.95
CA PRO A 94 11.02 13.79 -16.66
C PRO A 94 11.20 13.69 -18.18
N SER A 95 11.60 12.52 -18.70
CA SER A 95 11.70 12.25 -20.14
C SER A 95 10.39 11.76 -20.76
N GLY A 96 9.30 11.72 -20.00
CA GLY A 96 7.98 11.23 -20.43
C GLY A 96 7.85 9.71 -20.47
N MET A 97 8.88 8.95 -20.07
CA MET A 97 8.81 7.50 -20.00
C MET A 97 7.90 7.10 -18.83
N ARG A 98 6.96 6.21 -19.13
CA ARG A 98 5.98 5.70 -18.18
C ARG A 98 6.43 4.36 -17.61
N ALA A 99 6.11 4.12 -16.36
CA ALA A 99 6.25 2.83 -15.70
C ALA A 99 5.05 2.60 -14.79
N ILE A 100 4.78 1.34 -14.47
CA ILE A 100 3.88 0.96 -13.38
C ILE A 100 4.77 0.68 -12.19
N VAL A 101 4.51 1.34 -11.07
CA VAL A 101 5.26 1.10 -9.84
C VAL A 101 4.38 0.31 -8.89
N HIS A 102 4.98 -0.71 -8.30
CA HIS A 102 4.37 -1.52 -7.26
C HIS A 102 5.17 -1.23 -6.02
N GLU A 103 4.51 -0.77 -4.98
CA GLU A 103 5.10 -0.63 -3.66
C GLU A 103 4.28 -1.48 -2.72
N THR A 104 4.88 -2.55 -2.23
CA THR A 104 4.21 -3.59 -1.46
C THR A 104 4.86 -3.70 -0.10
N HIS A 105 4.05 -3.92 0.94
CA HIS A 105 4.54 -4.17 2.28
C HIS A 105 3.77 -5.29 2.98
N SER A 106 4.49 -6.17 3.67
CA SER A 106 3.92 -7.17 4.58
C SER A 106 3.47 -6.50 5.87
N LEU A 107 2.25 -6.78 6.32
CA LEU A 107 1.69 -6.41 7.62
C LEU A 107 1.50 -7.64 8.52
N SER A 108 1.88 -8.81 8.00
CA SER A 108 1.72 -10.11 8.64
C SER A 108 2.60 -10.24 9.88
N PRO A 109 2.12 -10.79 11.00
CA PRO A 109 2.98 -11.11 12.14
C PRO A 109 3.86 -12.34 11.86
N VAL A 110 3.57 -13.09 10.79
CA VAL A 110 4.36 -14.23 10.33
C VAL A 110 5.05 -13.89 9.00
N LYS A 111 5.93 -14.76 8.53
CA LYS A 111 6.51 -14.60 7.20
C LYS A 111 5.45 -14.88 6.15
N ILE A 112 5.46 -14.07 5.11
CA ILE A 112 4.70 -14.33 3.89
C ILE A 112 5.65 -14.37 2.70
N TYR A 113 5.19 -14.87 1.58
CA TYR A 113 5.89 -14.81 0.30
C TYR A 113 4.90 -14.70 -0.84
N SER A 114 5.37 -14.22 -1.99
CA SER A 114 4.61 -14.24 -3.24
C SER A 114 4.97 -15.45 -4.10
N GLU A 115 4.00 -15.94 -4.85
CA GLU A 115 4.17 -16.92 -5.94
C GLU A 115 3.71 -16.32 -7.28
N GLY A 116 4.01 -17.02 -8.38
CA GLY A 116 3.60 -16.62 -9.72
C GLY A 116 4.48 -15.51 -10.31
N GLU A 117 3.86 -14.53 -10.97
CA GLU A 117 4.56 -13.44 -11.68
C GLU A 117 5.44 -12.59 -10.76
N PHE A 118 5.05 -12.46 -9.48
CA PHE A 118 5.74 -11.63 -8.50
C PHE A 118 6.52 -12.43 -7.44
N ASP A 119 6.97 -13.66 -7.77
CA ASP A 119 7.60 -14.63 -6.84
C ASP A 119 8.92 -14.19 -6.16
N THR A 120 9.50 -13.10 -6.65
CA THR A 120 10.74 -12.50 -6.14
C THR A 120 10.55 -11.80 -4.78
N TRP A 121 9.32 -11.47 -4.37
CA TRP A 121 9.07 -10.85 -3.07
C TRP A 121 8.92 -11.89 -1.96
N ARG A 122 9.94 -11.96 -1.09
CA ARG A 122 10.03 -12.92 0.03
C ARG A 122 10.55 -12.24 1.30
N PRO A 123 9.69 -11.55 2.08
CA PRO A 123 10.03 -11.03 3.39
C PRO A 123 10.78 -12.05 4.27
N ARG A 124 11.86 -11.60 4.92
CA ARG A 124 12.72 -12.42 5.77
C ARG A 124 12.14 -12.63 7.17
N ALA A 125 11.20 -11.77 7.57
CA ALA A 125 10.54 -11.78 8.87
C ALA A 125 9.08 -11.35 8.76
N GLY A 126 8.29 -11.69 9.79
CA GLY A 126 7.00 -11.06 10.03
C GLY A 126 7.16 -9.72 10.73
N VAL A 127 6.13 -8.89 10.66
CA VAL A 127 6.05 -7.59 11.34
C VAL A 127 5.84 -7.79 12.83
N ASN A 128 6.73 -7.18 13.61
CA ASN A 128 6.58 -7.13 15.05
C ASN A 128 5.49 -6.13 15.46
N ARG A 129 4.34 -6.64 15.94
CA ARG A 129 3.27 -5.84 16.52
C ARG A 129 3.59 -5.55 17.98
N ARG A 130 3.71 -4.26 18.32
CA ARG A 130 4.10 -3.82 19.67
C ARG A 130 2.87 -3.36 20.45
N PRO A 131 2.79 -3.58 21.77
CA PRO A 131 1.75 -2.94 22.58
C PRO A 131 1.86 -1.42 22.48
N ILE A 132 0.72 -0.72 22.61
CA ILE A 132 0.72 0.74 22.72
C ILE A 132 1.49 1.14 23.99
N PRO A 133 2.51 2.01 23.90
CA PRO A 133 3.32 2.37 25.05
C PRO A 133 2.51 3.19 26.06
N GLU A 134 2.88 3.06 27.34
CA GLU A 134 2.36 3.94 28.39
C GLU A 134 2.83 5.38 28.17
N PHE A 135 1.99 6.36 28.50
CA PHE A 135 2.32 7.77 28.37
C PHE A 135 1.78 8.59 29.54
N ASN A 136 2.59 9.48 30.10
CA ASN A 136 2.24 10.30 31.27
C ASN A 136 1.70 9.49 32.47
N GLY A 137 2.23 8.28 32.69
CA GLY A 137 1.77 7.37 33.73
C GLY A 137 0.37 6.79 33.48
N GLN A 138 -0.17 6.95 32.27
CA GLN A 138 -1.42 6.33 31.85
C GLN A 138 -1.12 5.14 30.94
N ALA A 139 -1.65 3.98 31.34
CA ALA A 139 -1.66 2.80 30.51
C ALA A 139 -2.50 3.02 29.23
N ALA A 140 -2.21 2.23 28.19
CA ALA A 140 -3.05 2.20 27.01
C ALA A 140 -4.52 1.87 27.38
N PRO A 141 -5.51 2.46 26.70
CA PRO A 141 -6.90 2.14 26.99
C PRO A 141 -7.17 0.66 26.71
N ILE A 142 -7.96 0.00 27.56
CA ILE A 142 -8.42 -1.36 27.27
C ILE A 142 -9.34 -1.31 26.03
N PRO A 143 -9.17 -2.20 25.03
CA PRO A 143 -10.08 -2.31 23.90
C PRO A 143 -11.55 -2.37 24.35
N ALA A 144 -12.36 -1.46 23.82
CA ALA A 144 -13.76 -1.38 24.17
C ALA A 144 -14.54 -2.62 23.74
N VAL A 145 -15.66 -2.89 24.42
CA VAL A 145 -16.50 -4.07 24.17
C VAL A 145 -17.18 -4.02 22.80
N THR A 146 -17.59 -2.83 22.33
CA THR A 146 -18.30 -2.69 21.06
C THR A 146 -17.36 -2.31 19.92
N PRO A 147 -17.60 -2.79 18.68
CA PRO A 147 -16.82 -2.38 17.53
C PRO A 147 -16.81 -0.86 17.31
N ALA A 148 -17.96 -0.18 17.47
CA ALA A 148 -18.03 1.27 17.26
C ALA A 148 -17.12 2.04 18.24
N ALA A 149 -17.10 1.66 19.52
CA ALA A 149 -16.23 2.28 20.52
C ALA A 149 -14.75 1.95 20.27
N ARG A 150 -14.42 0.74 19.80
CA ARG A 150 -13.04 0.40 19.38
C ARG A 150 -12.55 1.26 18.23
N LEU A 151 -13.39 1.56 17.24
CA LEU A 151 -13.00 2.48 16.17
C LEU A 151 -12.74 3.90 16.67
N GLN A 152 -13.52 4.37 17.65
CA GLN A 152 -13.25 5.66 18.30
C GLN A 152 -11.91 5.64 19.05
N GLN A 153 -11.60 4.55 19.76
CA GLN A 153 -10.30 4.35 20.41
C GLN A 153 -9.16 4.32 19.39
N MET A 154 -9.27 3.55 18.30
CA MET A 154 -8.25 3.49 17.25
C MET A 154 -7.95 4.89 16.68
N ARG A 155 -8.99 5.70 16.42
CA ARG A 155 -8.81 7.09 15.97
C ARG A 155 -8.13 7.96 17.03
N ALA A 156 -8.46 7.78 18.31
CA ALA A 156 -7.83 8.52 19.40
C ALA A 156 -6.35 8.14 19.57
N ILE A 157 -6.03 6.85 19.53
CA ILE A 157 -4.66 6.31 19.58
C ILE A 157 -3.86 6.80 18.37
N GLY A 158 -4.41 6.67 17.16
CA GLY A 158 -3.77 7.11 15.93
C GLY A 158 -3.38 8.58 15.95
N ARG A 159 -4.21 9.46 16.52
CA ARG A 159 -3.90 10.90 16.65
C ARG A 159 -2.70 11.23 17.55
N ASN A 160 -2.28 10.29 18.40
CA ASN A 160 -1.08 10.47 19.21
C ASN A 160 0.20 10.09 18.45
N PHE A 161 0.08 9.46 17.27
CA PHE A 161 1.22 9.25 16.38
C PHE A 161 1.46 10.50 15.53
N GLU A 162 2.72 10.95 15.51
CA GLU A 162 3.19 12.01 14.63
C GLU A 162 4.30 11.46 13.74
N LEU A 163 4.14 11.59 12.42
CA LEU A 163 5.12 11.13 11.46
C LEU A 163 5.72 12.30 10.69
N ASN A 164 7.00 12.22 10.40
CA ASN A 164 7.72 13.16 9.56
C ASN A 164 8.51 12.40 8.49
N SER A 165 8.48 12.90 7.26
CA SER A 165 9.40 12.51 6.20
C SER A 165 10.57 13.49 6.14
N VAL A 166 11.78 12.98 5.95
CA VAL A 166 12.99 13.78 5.73
C VAL A 166 13.59 13.40 4.38
N SER A 167 13.68 14.37 3.48
CA SER A 167 14.26 14.19 2.15
C SER A 167 15.78 14.00 2.22
N GLU A 168 16.40 13.68 1.09
CA GLU A 168 17.86 13.59 0.97
C GLU A 168 18.56 14.94 1.21
N SER A 169 17.91 16.05 0.89
CA SER A 169 18.39 17.41 1.20
C SER A 169 18.22 17.78 2.69
N GLY A 170 17.59 16.94 3.50
CA GLY A 170 17.32 17.19 4.91
C GLY A 170 16.02 17.97 5.17
N ASP A 171 15.20 18.21 4.15
CA ASP A 171 13.93 18.92 4.30
C ASP A 171 12.93 18.05 5.06
N ARG A 172 12.44 18.57 6.19
CA ARG A 172 11.49 17.86 7.05
C ARG A 172 10.06 18.30 6.75
N THR A 173 9.20 17.32 6.46
CA THR A 173 7.77 17.53 6.22
C THR A 173 6.96 16.66 7.18
N GLN A 174 6.01 17.25 7.89
CA GLN A 174 5.08 16.50 8.73
C GLN A 174 4.03 15.80 7.86
N LEU A 175 3.81 14.52 8.12
CA LEU A 175 2.79 13.72 7.46
C LEU A 175 1.46 13.83 8.20
N ARG A 176 0.36 13.81 7.44
CA ARG A 176 -0.99 13.92 7.96
C ARG A 176 -1.64 12.55 8.03
N LEU A 177 -2.15 12.19 9.21
CA LEU A 177 -2.99 10.99 9.36
C LEU A 177 -4.36 11.20 8.70
N LEU A 178 -4.80 10.24 7.90
CA LEU A 178 -6.18 10.20 7.41
C LEU A 178 -7.11 9.65 8.51
N PRO A 179 -8.23 10.34 8.82
CA PRO A 179 -9.09 9.98 9.96
C PRO A 179 -9.96 8.73 9.71
N GLN A 180 -10.14 8.37 8.43
CA GLN A 180 -10.82 7.16 8.02
C GLN A 180 -9.77 6.08 7.74
N PRO A 181 -9.89 4.89 8.34
CA PRO A 181 -9.02 3.78 7.98
C PRO A 181 -9.31 3.34 6.55
N PHE A 182 -8.28 2.94 5.82
CA PHE A 182 -8.40 2.36 4.49
C PHE A 182 -9.08 1.00 4.58
N HIS A 183 -8.68 0.20 5.56
CA HIS A 183 -9.29 -1.09 5.81
C HIS A 183 -9.63 -1.24 7.29
N ARG A 184 -10.78 -1.86 7.57
CA ARG A 184 -11.14 -2.30 8.91
C ARG A 184 -11.23 -3.82 8.92
N SER A 185 -10.37 -4.44 9.72
CA SER A 185 -10.33 -5.88 9.84
C SER A 185 -11.61 -6.41 10.49
N GLN A 186 -12.17 -7.46 9.91
CA GLN A 186 -13.28 -8.23 10.47
C GLN A 186 -12.77 -9.66 10.68
N SER A 187 -11.92 -9.82 11.69
CA SER A 187 -11.19 -11.08 11.88
C SER A 187 -12.11 -12.22 12.30
N SER A 188 -11.93 -13.40 11.70
CA SER A 188 -12.51 -14.65 12.24
C SER A 188 -11.65 -15.29 13.33
N ASP A 189 -10.37 -14.90 13.44
CA ASP A 189 -9.48 -15.32 14.52
C ASP A 189 -10.00 -14.76 15.87
N PRO A 190 -10.37 -15.61 16.86
CA PRO A 190 -10.84 -15.16 18.17
C PRO A 190 -9.77 -14.40 18.98
N ALA A 191 -8.49 -14.54 18.64
CA ALA A 191 -7.42 -13.76 19.25
C ALA A 191 -7.41 -12.30 18.79
N ILE A 192 -8.09 -11.97 17.69
CA ILE A 192 -8.14 -10.62 17.09
C ILE A 192 -9.54 -10.04 17.23
N LEU A 193 -9.70 -9.07 18.12
CA LEU A 193 -11.01 -8.50 18.48
C LEU A 193 -11.49 -7.42 17.49
N ASP A 194 -10.56 -6.71 16.88
CA ASP A 194 -10.78 -5.64 15.88
C ASP A 194 -9.43 -5.22 15.30
N GLY A 195 -9.44 -4.53 14.18
CA GLY A 195 -8.26 -3.86 13.68
C GLY A 195 -8.57 -2.87 12.58
N ALA A 196 -7.64 -1.97 12.32
CA ALA A 196 -7.75 -1.02 11.22
C ALA A 196 -6.39 -0.60 10.69
N LEU A 197 -6.35 -0.34 9.38
CA LEU A 197 -5.19 0.18 8.66
C LEU A 197 -5.45 1.64 8.33
N PHE A 198 -4.67 2.54 8.91
CA PHE A 198 -4.69 3.97 8.63
C PHE A 198 -3.49 4.36 7.77
N ALA A 199 -3.62 5.46 7.03
CA ALA A 199 -2.54 6.00 6.21
C ALA A 199 -2.09 7.37 6.72
N PHE A 200 -0.78 7.56 6.73
CA PHE A 200 -0.14 8.88 6.78
C PHE A 200 0.18 9.30 5.35
N VAL A 201 -0.22 10.52 4.99
CA VAL A 201 -0.04 11.07 3.64
C VAL A 201 0.75 12.37 3.69
N CYS A 202 1.39 12.73 2.59
CA CYS A 202 2.04 14.02 2.46
C CYS A 202 1.02 15.18 2.55
N SER A 203 1.44 16.35 3.01
CA SER A 203 0.56 17.52 3.16
C SER A 203 0.08 18.10 1.82
N VAL A 204 0.88 17.92 0.75
CA VAL A 204 0.58 18.40 -0.62
C VAL A 204 -0.24 17.40 -1.45
N GLY A 205 -0.67 16.27 -0.87
CA GLY A 205 -1.39 15.23 -1.59
C GLY A 205 -2.14 14.27 -0.66
N THR A 206 -2.51 13.13 -1.21
CA THR A 206 -3.15 12.03 -0.45
C THR A 206 -2.55 10.66 -0.74
N ASP A 207 -1.44 10.60 -1.46
CA ASP A 207 -0.63 9.41 -1.58
C ASP A 207 -0.09 8.99 -0.20
N PRO A 208 -0.24 7.70 0.16
CA PRO A 208 0.32 7.16 1.39
C PRO A 208 1.84 7.20 1.40
N GLU A 209 2.40 7.63 2.51
CA GLU A 209 3.85 7.63 2.80
C GLU A 209 4.19 6.60 3.89
N ALA A 210 3.21 6.25 4.72
CA ALA A 210 3.30 5.17 5.71
C ALA A 210 1.91 4.64 6.07
N PHE A 211 1.84 3.40 6.53
CA PHE A 211 0.63 2.83 7.10
C PHE A 211 0.81 2.54 8.59
N LEU A 212 -0.22 2.86 9.37
CA LEU A 212 -0.36 2.49 10.77
C LEU A 212 -1.42 1.39 10.89
N GLN A 213 -1.00 0.21 11.31
CA GLN A 213 -1.91 -0.86 11.68
C GLN A 213 -2.15 -0.79 13.18
N LEU A 214 -3.42 -0.71 13.59
CA LEU A 214 -3.85 -0.85 14.98
C LEU A 214 -4.70 -2.11 15.12
N THR A 215 -4.39 -2.95 16.10
CA THR A 215 -5.07 -4.23 16.30
C THR A 215 -5.39 -4.42 17.78
N ALA A 216 -6.65 -4.73 18.09
CA ALA A 216 -7.05 -5.18 19.42
C ALA A 216 -6.85 -6.69 19.49
N VAL A 217 -5.98 -7.13 20.37
CA VAL A 217 -5.59 -8.54 20.52
C VAL A 217 -6.03 -9.04 21.89
N GLN A 218 -6.60 -10.24 21.95
CA GLN A 218 -6.83 -10.95 23.20
C GLN A 218 -5.51 -11.60 23.65
N THR A 219 -4.93 -11.12 24.75
CA THR A 219 -3.72 -11.72 25.34
C THR A 219 -4.07 -12.48 26.62
N ALA A 220 -3.07 -13.14 27.22
CA ALA A 220 -3.21 -13.81 28.51
C ALA A 220 -3.56 -12.82 29.64
N ASP A 221 -3.10 -11.57 29.55
CA ASP A 221 -3.37 -10.50 30.51
C ASP A 221 -4.65 -9.70 30.19
N GLY A 222 -5.38 -10.11 29.14
CA GLY A 222 -6.62 -9.49 28.70
C GLY A 222 -6.51 -8.80 27.34
N PRO A 223 -7.60 -8.14 26.88
CA PRO A 223 -7.59 -7.35 25.66
C PRO A 223 -6.58 -6.21 25.69
N GLN A 224 -5.74 -6.09 24.66
CA GLN A 224 -4.72 -5.03 24.54
C GLN A 224 -4.62 -4.49 23.11
N TRP A 225 -4.37 -3.18 22.98
CA TRP A 225 -4.04 -2.56 21.69
C TRP A 225 -2.59 -2.78 21.33
N HIS A 226 -2.38 -3.20 20.09
CA HIS A 226 -1.07 -3.32 19.46
C HIS A 226 -1.01 -2.44 18.21
N TRP A 227 0.21 -2.07 17.83
CA TRP A 227 0.48 -1.26 16.65
C TRP A 227 1.70 -1.77 15.88
N SER A 228 1.73 -1.42 14.59
CA SER A 228 2.91 -1.49 13.73
C SER A 228 2.87 -0.38 12.69
N LEU A 229 4.05 0.00 12.19
CA LEU A 229 4.19 0.95 11.09
C LEU A 229 4.84 0.26 9.89
N ALA A 230 4.34 0.58 8.71
CA ALA A 230 4.88 0.12 7.42
C ALA A 230 5.33 1.32 6.59
N ARG A 231 6.53 1.24 6.04
CA ARG A 231 7.13 2.28 5.18
C ARG A 231 6.49 2.24 3.79
N PHE A 232 6.13 3.40 3.25
CA PHE A 232 5.64 3.61 1.88
C PHE A 232 6.25 4.88 1.28
N SER A 233 7.55 5.07 1.48
CA SER A 233 8.24 6.31 1.11
C SER A 233 9.65 6.05 0.63
N HIS A 234 10.09 6.90 -0.29
CA HIS A 234 11.49 7.01 -0.71
C HIS A 234 12.30 7.95 0.20
N HIS A 235 11.65 8.67 1.13
CA HIS A 235 12.27 9.49 2.16
C HIS A 235 12.55 8.71 3.43
N ASN A 236 13.39 9.26 4.30
CA ASN A 236 13.53 8.75 5.67
C ASN A 236 12.27 9.09 6.45
N LEU A 237 11.76 8.14 7.24
CA LEU A 237 10.57 8.33 8.04
C LEU A 237 10.88 8.24 9.53
N TYR A 238 10.25 9.11 10.30
CA TYR A 238 10.38 9.19 11.75
C TYR A 238 9.00 9.28 12.38
N ALA A 239 8.72 8.41 13.34
CA ALA A 239 7.46 8.39 14.07
C ALA A 239 7.70 8.59 15.57
N SER A 240 6.93 9.50 16.15
CA SER A 240 6.78 9.62 17.59
C SER A 240 5.36 9.22 18.00
N TYR A 241 5.22 8.71 19.22
CA TYR A 241 3.94 8.53 19.90
C TYR A 241 3.94 9.38 21.15
N ALA A 242 3.01 10.33 21.22
CA ALA A 242 2.88 11.27 22.33
C ALA A 242 4.22 11.97 22.67
N ASN A 243 4.94 12.45 21.65
CA ASN A 243 6.26 13.11 21.75
C ASN A 243 7.45 12.21 22.13
N HIS A 244 7.31 10.90 22.09
CA HIS A 244 8.43 9.96 22.25
C HIS A 244 8.72 9.24 20.95
N ASP A 245 9.97 9.19 20.52
CA ASP A 245 10.37 8.45 19.32
C ASP A 245 10.11 6.95 19.52
N VAL A 246 9.38 6.34 18.58
CA VAL A 246 8.96 4.92 18.68
C VAL A 246 9.38 4.09 17.47
N TRP A 247 9.65 4.73 16.33
CA TRP A 247 10.01 4.05 15.09
C TRP A 247 10.70 4.99 14.11
N SER A 248 11.61 4.43 13.32
CA SER A 248 12.18 5.09 12.15
C SER A 248 12.35 4.09 11.01
N ALA A 249 12.39 4.60 9.79
CA ALA A 249 12.88 3.90 8.62
C ALA A 249 13.85 4.81 7.86
N GLU A 250 15.14 4.63 8.12
CA GLU A 250 16.22 5.42 7.54
C GLU A 250 16.89 4.66 6.41
N ARG A 251 17.15 5.33 5.29
CA ARG A 251 17.83 4.69 4.15
C ARG A 251 19.31 4.49 4.44
N ASP A 252 19.78 3.29 4.14
CA ASP A 252 21.19 2.92 4.13
C ASP A 252 21.44 1.84 3.07
N ALA A 253 22.57 1.14 3.15
CA ALA A 253 22.93 0.08 2.21
C ALA A 253 21.98 -1.14 2.26
N ASP A 254 21.39 -1.43 3.42
CA ASP A 254 20.49 -2.56 3.66
C ASP A 254 19.01 -2.16 3.65
N ASN A 255 18.71 -0.86 3.68
CA ASN A 255 17.38 -0.26 3.58
C ASN A 255 17.27 0.75 2.41
N PRO A 256 17.53 0.34 1.16
CA PRO A 256 17.50 1.25 0.02
C PRO A 256 16.07 1.74 -0.32
N ILE A 257 15.90 2.37 -1.49
CA ILE A 257 14.59 2.81 -1.97
C ILE A 257 13.68 1.62 -2.31
N THR A 258 14.25 0.49 -2.74
CA THR A 258 13.50 -0.64 -3.30
C THR A 258 13.11 -1.70 -2.28
N HIS A 259 13.68 -1.71 -1.08
CA HIS A 259 13.35 -2.64 -0.01
C HIS A 259 13.89 -2.16 1.34
N ASN A 260 13.44 -2.79 2.43
CA ASN A 260 14.04 -2.65 3.76
C ASN A 260 14.84 -3.88 4.16
N ALA A 261 15.59 -3.81 5.27
CA ALA A 261 16.51 -4.87 5.70
C ALA A 261 15.84 -6.26 5.85
N ASP A 262 14.59 -6.28 6.29
CA ASP A 262 13.78 -7.49 6.44
C ASP A 262 13.02 -7.88 5.16
N HIS A 263 13.13 -7.09 4.09
CA HIS A 263 12.41 -7.25 2.83
C HIS A 263 10.87 -7.29 3.01
N THR A 264 10.36 -6.79 4.14
CA THR A 264 8.92 -6.63 4.37
C THR A 264 8.36 -5.52 3.51
N TYR A 265 9.17 -4.53 3.11
CA TYR A 265 8.88 -3.52 2.10
C TYR A 265 9.58 -3.88 0.79
N TRP A 266 8.90 -3.68 -0.34
CA TRP A 266 9.43 -3.96 -1.67
C TRP A 266 8.83 -3.03 -2.72
N MET A 267 9.67 -2.46 -3.58
CA MET A 267 9.27 -1.59 -4.67
C MET A 267 9.91 -2.02 -5.99
N ILE A 268 9.09 -2.17 -7.03
CA ILE A 268 9.54 -2.47 -8.39
C ILE A 268 8.91 -1.55 -9.42
N HIS A 269 9.62 -1.40 -10.54
CA HIS A 269 9.15 -0.70 -11.72
C HIS A 269 8.91 -1.72 -12.83
N GLN A 270 7.65 -1.87 -13.23
CA GLN A 270 7.25 -2.61 -14.42
C GLN A 270 7.24 -1.67 -15.62
N SER A 271 7.86 -2.10 -16.71
CA SER A 271 7.83 -1.38 -17.99
C SER A 271 6.39 -1.24 -18.48
N PHE A 272 5.99 -0.03 -18.83
CA PHE A 272 4.67 0.21 -19.40
C PHE A 272 4.70 0.10 -20.93
N THR A 273 3.71 -0.60 -21.49
CA THR A 273 3.35 -0.51 -22.91
C THR A 273 1.87 -0.12 -23.04
N PRO A 274 1.47 0.71 -24.03
CA PRO A 274 0.08 1.13 -24.18
C PRO A 274 -0.94 -0.01 -24.28
N SER A 275 -0.53 -1.17 -24.82
CA SER A 275 -1.36 -2.37 -24.92
C SER A 275 -1.83 -2.90 -23.56
N LEU A 276 -1.16 -2.57 -22.46
CA LEU A 276 -1.59 -2.94 -21.10
C LEU A 276 -2.92 -2.28 -20.70
N LEU A 277 -3.28 -1.15 -21.32
CA LEU A 277 -4.58 -0.49 -21.08
C LEU A 277 -5.72 -1.11 -21.90
N GLU A 278 -5.39 -1.96 -22.88
CA GLU A 278 -6.35 -2.63 -23.76
C GLU A 278 -6.82 -3.99 -23.21
N THR A 279 -6.25 -4.46 -22.10
CA THR A 279 -6.55 -5.77 -21.51
C THR A 279 -8.07 -5.93 -21.34
N PRO A 280 -8.69 -6.95 -21.97
CA PRO A 280 -10.14 -7.11 -21.92
C PRO A 280 -10.56 -7.44 -20.49
N SER A 281 -11.60 -6.77 -20.01
CA SER A 281 -12.35 -7.20 -18.83
C SER A 281 -12.70 -8.69 -18.98
N THR A 282 -12.10 -9.54 -18.16
CA THR A 282 -12.46 -10.96 -18.07
C THR A 282 -13.98 -11.06 -17.90
N GLN A 283 -14.57 -11.88 -18.78
CA GLN A 283 -15.99 -12.14 -18.94
C GLN A 283 -16.83 -11.91 -17.67
N GLN A 284 -17.65 -10.87 -17.71
CA GLN A 284 -18.87 -10.81 -16.93
C GLN A 284 -19.73 -12.00 -17.39
N GLN A 285 -19.76 -13.06 -16.59
CA GLN A 285 -20.70 -14.17 -16.77
C GLN A 285 -22.11 -13.59 -16.69
N ASP A 286 -22.71 -13.34 -17.85
CA ASP A 286 -24.14 -13.24 -18.00
C ASP A 286 -24.73 -14.59 -17.61
N SER A 287 -25.08 -14.73 -16.34
CA SER A 287 -26.07 -15.68 -15.88
C SER A 287 -27.46 -15.14 -16.24
N THR A 288 -27.74 -15.04 -17.53
CA THR A 288 -29.11 -15.08 -18.01
C THR A 288 -29.67 -16.45 -17.69
N THR A 289 -30.54 -16.44 -16.70
CA THR A 289 -31.54 -17.46 -16.40
C THR A 289 -32.24 -17.87 -17.69
N GLU A 290 -32.13 -19.14 -18.08
CA GLU A 290 -33.12 -19.79 -18.92
C GLU A 290 -33.85 -20.84 -18.08
N GLU A 291 -35.18 -20.69 -18.15
CA GLU A 291 -36.34 -21.47 -17.66
C GLU A 291 -36.16 -22.84 -17.00
#